data_AF-A0AAV8CPI9-F1
#
_entry.id   AF-A0AAV8CPI9-F1
#
_cell.length_a   1.000
_cell.length_b   1.000
_cell.length_c   1.000
_cell.angle_alpha   90.00
_cell.angle_beta   90.00
_cell.angle_gamma   90.00
#
_symmetry.space_group_name_H-M   'P 1'
#
loop_
_entity.id
_entity.type
_entity.pdbx_description
1 polymer ?
#
loop_
_entity_poly.entity_id
_entity_poly.type
_entity_poly.pdbx_seq_one_letter_code
_entity_poly.pdbx_strand_id
1 'polypeptide(L)'
;MYVPAGKTFLVQPITFNGPCNAPKIIIQVEGSIVAPEVGKWNNHGAGKWLSFERIDGLVFTGSGSMDGSGSGWWVRTCKFSHTQGCASSSPTEIHFSRCNDLTVSNLSIMNSPQMSLVVLRCENVYINQLKITSPEYSPNTDGIHLSESQNVRIQNSIIGTGDDCISISDGTSNVVIDGITCGPGHGISIGSLGEDQSTATVEKISVSNSYFFNTTNGARIKTCQENAVHISDVKYNNFWGTSSKNYAVTLNCSKTVACTDIHLTNINITTVASSVENTEAACINAYGEADGYLNTNMSCLHYSEIKD
;
A
#
# COMPACT_ATOMS: atom_id res chain seq x y z
N MET A 1 22.39 12.72 -5.45
CA MET A 1 21.64 13.52 -6.45
C MET A 1 20.88 14.60 -5.70
N TYR A 2 20.75 15.81 -6.27
CA TYR A 2 20.02 16.91 -5.63
C TYR A 2 19.08 17.58 -6.64
N VAL A 3 17.80 17.70 -6.29
CA VAL A 3 16.78 18.44 -7.05
C VAL A 3 16.47 19.73 -6.28
N PRO A 4 16.95 20.89 -6.73
CA PRO A 4 16.86 22.14 -5.98
C PRO A 4 15.43 22.70 -5.86
N ALA A 5 15.16 23.34 -4.72
CA ALA A 5 13.91 24.05 -4.47
C ALA A 5 13.60 25.09 -5.56
N GLY A 6 12.32 25.22 -5.91
CA GLY A 6 11.84 26.17 -6.92
C GLY A 6 12.18 25.78 -8.37
N LYS A 7 12.73 24.59 -8.61
CA LYS A 7 12.96 24.04 -9.95
C LYS A 7 12.06 22.85 -10.21
N THR A 8 11.66 22.72 -11.47
CA THR A 8 10.87 21.59 -11.98
C THR A 8 11.64 20.88 -13.08
N PHE A 9 11.74 19.56 -12.98
CA PHE A 9 12.43 18.72 -13.96
C PHE A 9 11.45 17.73 -14.58
N LEU A 10 11.30 17.80 -15.90
CA LEU A 10 10.61 16.77 -16.67
C LEU A 10 11.58 15.59 -16.86
N VAL A 11 11.25 14.44 -16.31
CA VAL A 11 12.16 13.27 -16.27
C VAL A 11 11.52 12.12 -17.02
N GLN A 12 12.20 11.63 -18.06
CA GLN A 12 11.83 10.39 -18.74
C GLN A 12 12.02 9.19 -17.79
N PRO A 13 11.34 8.06 -18.05
CA PRO A 13 11.55 6.84 -17.27
C PRO A 13 13.03 6.48 -17.17
N ILE A 14 13.48 6.18 -15.96
CA ILE A 14 14.88 5.98 -15.64
C ILE A 14 15.04 4.93 -14.55
N THR A 15 16.06 4.08 -14.74
CA THR A 15 16.47 3.09 -13.75
C THR A 15 17.86 3.44 -13.23
N PHE A 16 17.96 3.64 -11.92
CA PHE A 16 19.22 3.74 -11.19
C PHE A 16 19.63 2.34 -10.74
N ASN A 17 20.78 1.87 -11.21
CA ASN A 17 21.28 0.53 -10.93
C ASN A 17 22.49 0.58 -10.00
N GLY A 18 22.48 -0.26 -8.98
CA GLY A 18 23.65 -0.66 -8.23
C GLY A 18 24.17 -2.05 -8.64
N PRO A 19 25.03 -2.68 -7.82
CA PRO A 19 25.47 -2.20 -6.50
C PRO A 19 26.29 -0.91 -6.59
N CYS A 20 26.16 -0.06 -5.57
CA CYS A 20 26.97 1.14 -5.42
C CYS A 20 28.14 0.87 -4.46
N ASN A 21 29.32 1.42 -4.73
CA ASN A 21 30.48 1.26 -3.85
C ASN A 21 30.37 2.10 -2.57
N ALA A 22 29.60 3.19 -2.60
CA ALA A 22 29.41 4.05 -1.44
C ALA A 22 28.43 3.37 -0.47
N PRO A 23 28.71 3.38 0.85
CA PRO A 23 27.85 2.75 1.85
C PRO A 23 26.54 3.51 2.08
N LYS A 24 26.44 4.75 1.57
CA LYS A 24 25.25 5.58 1.67
C LYS A 24 25.09 6.42 0.41
N ILE A 25 23.93 6.33 -0.21
CA ILE A 25 23.56 7.14 -1.37
C ILE A 25 22.42 8.06 -0.97
N ILE A 26 22.58 9.37 -1.17
CA ILE A 26 21.53 10.34 -0.86
C ILE A 26 20.98 10.93 -2.15
N ILE A 27 19.67 10.83 -2.30
CA ILE A 27 18.89 11.53 -3.31
C ILE A 27 17.98 12.49 -2.56
N GLN A 28 18.27 13.78 -2.69
CA GLN A 28 17.55 14.84 -2.00
C GLN A 28 16.70 15.64 -3.00
N VAL A 29 15.39 15.71 -2.77
CA VAL A 29 14.42 16.37 -3.64
C VAL A 29 13.74 17.50 -2.88
N GLU A 30 14.09 18.75 -3.22
CA GLU A 30 13.47 19.96 -2.66
C GLU A 30 12.63 20.71 -3.71
N GLY A 31 12.84 20.42 -4.99
CA GLY A 31 12.04 20.92 -6.11
C GLY A 31 10.95 19.93 -6.53
N SER A 32 10.61 19.95 -7.82
CA SER A 32 9.61 19.07 -8.40
C SER A 32 10.19 18.20 -9.51
N ILE A 33 9.83 16.93 -9.52
CA ILE A 33 10.09 15.99 -10.62
C ILE A 33 8.74 15.65 -11.25
N VAL A 34 8.62 15.72 -12.58
CA VAL A 34 7.36 15.52 -13.30
C VAL A 34 7.56 14.49 -14.40
N ALA A 35 6.64 13.52 -14.49
CA ALA A 35 6.64 12.52 -15.54
C ALA A 35 6.13 13.10 -16.87
N PRO A 36 6.51 12.54 -18.03
CA PRO A 36 5.87 12.89 -19.28
C PRO A 36 4.41 12.42 -19.30
N GLU A 37 3.58 13.06 -20.09
CA GLU A 37 2.24 12.55 -20.40
C GLU A 37 2.34 11.20 -21.13
N VAL A 38 1.33 10.33 -21.00
CA VAL A 38 1.27 8.95 -21.55
C VAL A 38 1.82 8.77 -22.98
N GLY A 39 1.59 9.72 -23.90
CA GLY A 39 2.05 9.65 -25.29
C GLY A 39 3.50 10.11 -25.53
N LYS A 40 4.20 10.60 -24.50
CA LYS A 40 5.54 11.21 -24.56
C LYS A 40 6.61 10.38 -23.87
N TRP A 41 6.28 9.18 -23.42
CA TRP A 41 7.23 8.24 -22.81
C TRP A 41 8.09 7.59 -23.89
N ASN A 42 9.42 7.69 -23.75
CA ASN A 42 10.37 7.19 -24.75
C ASN A 42 10.45 5.65 -24.85
N ASN A 43 9.76 4.92 -23.97
CA ASN A 43 9.83 3.46 -23.86
C ASN A 43 8.45 2.78 -23.93
N HIS A 44 7.46 3.40 -24.59
CA HIS A 44 6.10 2.85 -24.75
C HIS A 44 5.47 2.30 -23.45
N GLY A 45 5.71 2.96 -22.31
CA GLY A 45 5.07 2.59 -21.04
C GLY A 45 5.71 1.40 -20.34
N ALA A 46 7.05 1.33 -20.29
CA ALA A 46 7.71 0.39 -19.38
C ALA A 46 7.11 0.55 -17.97
N GLY A 47 6.81 -0.56 -17.30
CA GLY A 47 5.96 -0.61 -16.11
C GLY A 47 6.44 0.17 -14.87
N LYS A 48 7.49 0.99 -14.97
CA LYS A 48 8.09 1.79 -13.89
C LYS A 48 8.58 3.13 -14.43
N TRP A 49 8.36 4.22 -13.69
CA TRP A 49 8.92 5.54 -14.00
C TRP A 49 10.30 5.74 -13.37
N LEU A 50 10.38 5.82 -12.03
CA LEU A 50 11.61 5.96 -11.27
C LEU A 50 11.94 4.62 -10.60
N SER A 51 12.85 3.86 -11.18
CA SER A 51 13.26 2.57 -10.63
C SER A 51 14.64 2.66 -9.96
N PHE A 52 14.76 2.12 -8.76
CA PHE A 52 16.01 1.99 -8.01
C PHE A 52 16.24 0.51 -7.76
N GLU A 53 17.34 -0.03 -8.28
CA GLU A 53 17.61 -1.46 -8.25
C GLU A 53 18.98 -1.75 -7.64
N ARG A 54 19.01 -2.59 -6.58
CA ARG A 54 20.25 -3.05 -5.94
C ARG A 54 21.09 -1.92 -5.35
N ILE A 55 20.45 -0.95 -4.71
CA ILE A 55 21.12 0.20 -4.08
C ILE A 55 20.93 0.11 -2.57
N ASP A 56 21.92 -0.46 -1.90
CA ASP A 56 21.93 -0.53 -0.43
C ASP A 56 22.31 0.83 0.18
N GLY A 57 21.75 1.15 1.34
CA GLY A 57 21.99 2.41 2.05
C GLY A 57 21.42 3.64 1.36
N LEU A 58 20.37 3.46 0.53
CA LEU A 58 19.72 4.55 -0.19
C LEU A 58 18.86 5.40 0.78
N VAL A 59 19.07 6.70 0.77
CA VAL A 59 18.23 7.70 1.42
C VAL A 59 17.58 8.58 0.34
N PHE A 60 16.28 8.39 0.14
CA PHE A 60 15.46 9.20 -0.75
C PHE A 60 14.60 10.16 0.07
N THR A 61 14.95 11.44 0.05
CA THR A 61 14.39 12.40 1.01
C THR A 61 14.22 13.79 0.42
N GLY A 62 13.54 14.68 1.15
CA GLY A 62 13.48 16.11 0.88
C GLY A 62 12.03 16.60 0.92
N SER A 63 11.80 17.91 0.88
CA SER A 63 10.46 18.50 0.99
C SER A 63 9.72 18.67 -0.34
N GLY A 64 10.34 18.22 -1.43
CA GLY A 64 9.87 18.38 -2.79
C GLY A 64 8.76 17.41 -3.20
N SER A 65 8.39 17.48 -4.48
CA SER A 65 7.29 16.72 -5.06
C SER A 65 7.68 15.87 -6.26
N MET A 66 6.97 14.75 -6.43
CA MET A 66 6.96 13.93 -7.64
C MET A 66 5.53 13.86 -8.16
N ASP A 67 5.35 14.17 -9.45
CA ASP A 67 4.06 14.09 -10.14
C ASP A 67 4.14 13.07 -11.28
N GLY A 68 3.44 11.95 -11.11
CA GLY A 68 3.41 10.84 -12.06
C GLY A 68 2.59 11.09 -13.34
N SER A 69 1.89 12.23 -13.46
CA SER A 69 1.08 12.60 -14.63
C SER A 69 0.05 11.52 -15.06
N GLY A 70 -0.61 10.93 -14.06
CA GLY A 70 -1.47 9.74 -14.20
C GLY A 70 -2.78 9.93 -14.98
N SER A 71 -3.29 11.15 -15.12
CA SER A 71 -4.62 11.40 -15.72
C SER A 71 -4.81 10.80 -17.10
N GLY A 72 -3.80 10.90 -17.97
CA GLY A 72 -3.82 10.31 -19.31
C GLY A 72 -3.77 8.79 -19.33
N TRP A 73 -3.27 8.17 -18.25
CA TRP A 73 -3.23 6.72 -18.08
C TRP A 73 -4.57 6.18 -17.59
N TRP A 74 -5.18 6.84 -16.59
CA TRP A 74 -6.44 6.39 -15.98
C TRP A 74 -7.60 6.27 -16.97
N VAL A 75 -7.73 7.24 -17.89
CA VAL A 75 -8.78 7.25 -18.93
C VAL A 75 -8.62 6.16 -20.00
N ARG A 76 -7.44 5.53 -20.09
CA ARG A 76 -7.14 4.48 -21.07
C ARG A 76 -7.29 3.07 -20.50
N THR A 77 -7.44 2.94 -19.18
CA THR A 77 -7.43 1.63 -18.54
C THR A 77 -8.64 0.78 -18.94
N CYS A 78 -8.44 -0.53 -19.02
CA CYS A 78 -9.53 -1.48 -19.26
C CYS A 78 -10.56 -1.55 -18.13
N LYS A 79 -10.28 -0.94 -16.96
CA LYS A 79 -11.23 -0.81 -15.85
C LYS A 79 -12.41 0.12 -16.19
N PHE A 80 -12.16 1.14 -17.01
CA PHE A 80 -13.18 2.15 -17.38
C PHE A 80 -13.49 2.17 -18.87
N SER A 81 -12.55 1.77 -19.73
CA SER A 81 -12.75 1.72 -21.18
C SER A 81 -12.90 0.28 -21.65
N HIS A 82 -14.08 -0.06 -22.17
CA HIS A 82 -14.37 -1.35 -22.79
C HIS A 82 -14.07 -1.38 -24.30
N THR A 83 -13.31 -0.41 -24.81
CA THR A 83 -12.88 -0.37 -26.21
C THR A 83 -11.77 -1.38 -26.47
N GLN A 84 -11.72 -1.91 -27.70
CA GLN A 84 -10.63 -2.79 -28.13
C GLN A 84 -9.30 -2.00 -28.10
N GLY A 85 -8.32 -2.48 -27.32
CA GLY A 85 -7.00 -1.83 -27.17
C GLY A 85 -6.84 -0.89 -25.96
N CYS A 86 -7.73 -0.96 -24.97
CA CYS A 86 -7.51 -0.34 -23.66
C CYS A 86 -6.20 -0.84 -23.00
N ALA A 87 -5.62 -0.02 -22.12
CA ALA A 87 -4.40 -0.35 -21.42
C ALA A 87 -4.69 -1.29 -20.24
N SER A 88 -4.07 -2.48 -20.23
CA SER A 88 -4.15 -3.43 -19.13
C SER A 88 -3.17 -3.11 -17.98
N SER A 89 -2.20 -2.23 -18.22
CA SER A 89 -1.21 -1.82 -17.22
C SER A 89 -0.78 -0.37 -17.44
N SER A 90 -0.43 0.31 -16.34
CA SER A 90 0.16 1.64 -16.33
C SER A 90 1.47 1.60 -15.53
N PRO A 91 2.39 2.56 -15.69
CA PRO A 91 3.64 2.56 -14.95
C PRO A 91 3.46 2.80 -13.44
N THR A 92 4.19 2.05 -12.61
CA THR A 92 4.43 2.41 -11.21
C THR A 92 5.26 3.68 -11.15
N GLU A 93 4.94 4.60 -10.24
CA GLU A 93 5.65 5.88 -10.13
C GLU A 93 7.07 5.70 -9.56
N ILE A 94 7.20 5.10 -8.38
CA ILE A 94 8.49 4.87 -7.71
C ILE A 94 8.61 3.39 -7.36
N HIS A 95 9.73 2.77 -7.73
CA HIS A 95 9.96 1.34 -7.51
C HIS A 95 11.34 1.09 -6.91
N PHE A 96 11.38 0.52 -5.71
CA PHE A 96 12.60 0.02 -5.06
C PHE A 96 12.68 -1.49 -5.19
N SER A 97 13.77 -2.00 -5.74
CA SER A 97 14.01 -3.44 -5.97
C SER A 97 15.33 -3.85 -5.34
N ARG A 98 15.30 -4.72 -4.33
CA ARG A 98 16.53 -5.22 -3.69
C ARG A 98 17.41 -4.11 -3.14
N CYS A 99 16.80 -3.09 -2.53
CA CYS A 99 17.50 -1.98 -1.91
C CYS A 99 17.41 -2.16 -0.39
N ASN A 100 18.49 -2.63 0.24
CA ASN A 100 18.52 -2.83 1.69
C ASN A 100 18.94 -1.55 2.41
N ASP A 101 18.59 -1.43 3.68
CA ASP A 101 18.86 -0.24 4.50
C ASP A 101 18.31 1.04 3.82
N LEU A 102 17.09 0.93 3.31
CA LEU A 102 16.40 1.97 2.54
C LEU A 102 15.67 2.94 3.47
N THR A 103 15.88 4.24 3.27
CA THR A 103 15.08 5.30 3.89
C THR A 103 14.36 6.13 2.84
N VAL A 104 13.05 6.31 3.00
CA VAL A 104 12.23 7.22 2.17
C VAL A 104 11.49 8.19 3.07
N SER A 105 11.70 9.51 2.91
CA SER A 105 11.11 10.46 3.87
C SER A 105 10.82 11.87 3.36
N ASN A 106 9.78 12.50 3.94
CA ASN A 106 9.41 13.92 3.78
C ASN A 106 8.88 14.34 2.40
N LEU A 107 8.67 13.40 1.49
CA LEU A 107 8.31 13.67 0.10
C LEU A 107 6.81 13.75 -0.13
N SER A 108 6.41 14.56 -1.12
CA SER A 108 5.06 14.53 -1.70
C SER A 108 5.06 13.74 -3.02
N ILE A 109 4.21 12.72 -3.13
CA ILE A 109 4.04 11.87 -4.31
C ILE A 109 2.60 12.05 -4.80
N MET A 110 2.38 12.33 -6.08
CA MET A 110 1.03 12.61 -6.56
C MET A 110 0.76 12.17 -7.98
N ASN A 111 -0.52 11.91 -8.25
CA ASN A 111 -1.03 11.59 -9.59
C ASN A 111 -0.32 10.38 -10.22
N SER A 112 -0.08 9.33 -9.44
CA SER A 112 0.58 8.12 -9.91
C SER A 112 -0.25 7.44 -11.02
N PRO A 113 0.36 6.98 -12.14
CA PRO A 113 -0.37 6.28 -13.19
C PRO A 113 -0.99 4.95 -12.75
N GLN A 114 -0.31 4.28 -11.81
CA GLN A 114 -0.72 3.08 -11.10
C GLN A 114 -0.23 3.21 -9.64
N MET A 115 0.41 2.19 -9.07
CA MET A 115 0.97 2.20 -7.72
C MET A 115 1.99 3.34 -7.56
N SER A 116 1.95 4.01 -6.41
CA SER A 116 2.76 5.20 -6.14
C SER A 116 4.18 4.80 -5.71
N LEU A 117 4.29 3.92 -4.71
CA LEU A 117 5.58 3.46 -4.19
C LEU A 117 5.57 1.94 -3.99
N VAL A 118 6.42 1.23 -4.73
CA VAL A 118 6.62 -0.22 -4.58
C VAL A 118 7.96 -0.50 -3.88
N VAL A 119 7.92 -1.34 -2.85
CA VAL A 119 9.09 -1.90 -2.16
C VAL A 119 9.11 -3.41 -2.40
N LEU A 120 10.07 -3.86 -3.20
CA LEU A 120 10.18 -5.24 -3.64
C LEU A 120 11.52 -5.85 -3.22
N ARG A 121 11.49 -6.96 -2.49
CA ARG A 121 12.69 -7.71 -2.09
C ARG A 121 13.69 -6.87 -1.30
N CYS A 122 13.22 -5.98 -0.44
CA CYS A 122 14.08 -5.12 0.39
C CYS A 122 14.08 -5.58 1.84
N GLU A 123 15.20 -5.36 2.53
CA GLU A 123 15.35 -5.59 3.96
C GLU A 123 15.74 -4.30 4.69
N ASN A 124 15.24 -4.10 5.91
CA ASN A 124 15.49 -2.91 6.74
C ASN A 124 15.05 -1.61 6.05
N VAL A 125 13.74 -1.43 5.92
CA VAL A 125 13.14 -0.30 5.20
C VAL A 125 12.46 0.65 6.19
N TYR A 126 12.77 1.94 6.09
CA TYR A 126 12.14 3.01 6.86
C TYR A 126 11.46 4.03 5.96
N ILE A 127 10.14 4.11 6.04
CA ILE A 127 9.33 5.08 5.29
C ILE A 127 8.64 6.00 6.29
N ASN A 128 8.80 7.32 6.15
CA ASN A 128 8.29 8.26 7.15
C ASN A 128 7.90 9.62 6.57
N GLN A 129 6.80 10.21 7.05
CA GLN A 129 6.36 11.56 6.65
C GLN A 129 6.17 11.72 5.14
N LEU A 130 5.52 10.74 4.50
CA LEU A 130 5.12 10.86 3.11
C LEU A 130 3.72 11.47 3.00
N LYS A 131 3.52 12.27 1.95
CA LYS A 131 2.19 12.68 1.49
C LYS A 131 1.95 12.09 0.11
N ILE A 132 1.07 11.10 0.02
CA ILE A 132 0.75 10.41 -1.24
C ILE A 132 -0.69 10.75 -1.62
N THR A 133 -0.91 11.33 -2.81
CA THR A 133 -2.24 11.76 -3.25
C THR A 133 -2.54 11.42 -4.71
N SER A 134 -3.58 10.62 -4.93
CA SER A 134 -4.21 10.41 -6.23
C SER A 134 -5.73 10.54 -6.09
N PRO A 135 -6.48 10.94 -7.13
CA PRO A 135 -7.94 11.07 -7.04
C PRO A 135 -8.62 9.74 -6.68
N GLU A 136 -9.73 9.77 -5.94
CA GLU A 136 -10.47 8.55 -5.51
C GLU A 136 -10.90 7.65 -6.68
N TYR A 137 -11.17 8.22 -7.85
CA TYR A 137 -11.54 7.45 -9.04
C TYR A 137 -10.35 6.85 -9.79
N SER A 138 -9.11 7.15 -9.39
CA SER A 138 -7.92 6.70 -10.10
C SER A 138 -7.72 5.18 -9.89
N PRO A 139 -7.60 4.39 -10.97
CA PRO A 139 -7.57 2.94 -10.87
C PRO A 139 -6.20 2.42 -10.42
N ASN A 140 -6.18 1.51 -9.43
CA ASN A 140 -4.99 0.77 -9.02
C ASN A 140 -3.85 1.68 -8.54
N THR A 141 -4.18 2.81 -7.91
CA THR A 141 -3.23 3.79 -7.42
C THR A 141 -2.80 3.53 -5.98
N ASP A 142 -2.46 2.28 -5.65
CA ASP A 142 -2.00 1.91 -4.32
C ASP A 142 -0.93 2.89 -3.81
N GLY A 143 -1.01 3.29 -2.55
CA GLY A 143 -0.07 4.25 -1.96
C GLY A 143 1.32 3.64 -1.80
N ILE A 144 1.45 2.72 -0.84
CA ILE A 144 2.67 1.95 -0.61
C ILE A 144 2.37 0.47 -0.78
N HIS A 145 3.06 -0.18 -1.70
CA HIS A 145 2.96 -1.62 -1.94
C HIS A 145 4.23 -2.33 -1.46
N LEU A 146 4.10 -3.30 -0.57
CA LEU A 146 5.18 -4.15 -0.07
C LEU A 146 5.09 -5.54 -0.68
N SER A 147 6.20 -6.09 -1.15
CA SER A 147 6.29 -7.47 -1.62
C SER A 147 7.68 -8.05 -1.35
N GLU A 148 7.73 -9.30 -0.92
CA GLU A 148 8.95 -10.07 -0.64
C GLU A 148 9.94 -9.34 0.29
N SER A 149 9.45 -8.47 1.18
CA SER A 149 10.29 -7.54 1.96
C SER A 149 10.19 -7.79 3.46
N GLN A 150 11.26 -7.52 4.20
CA GLN A 150 11.36 -7.84 5.63
C GLN A 150 11.87 -6.65 6.45
N ASN A 151 11.45 -6.58 7.71
CA ASN A 151 11.85 -5.51 8.65
C ASN A 151 11.50 -4.12 8.10
N VAL A 152 10.21 -3.89 7.84
CA VAL A 152 9.70 -2.66 7.25
C VAL A 152 8.98 -1.82 8.30
N ARG A 153 9.29 -0.53 8.37
CA ARG A 153 8.58 0.42 9.23
C ARG A 153 8.04 1.60 8.42
N ILE A 154 6.74 1.83 8.47
CA ILE A 154 6.04 2.92 7.78
C ILE A 154 5.37 3.82 8.82
N GLN A 155 5.67 5.12 8.82
CA GLN A 155 5.14 6.02 9.85
C GLN A 155 4.68 7.39 9.36
N ASN A 156 3.79 8.01 10.14
CA ASN A 156 3.47 9.44 10.11
C ASN A 156 3.11 9.95 8.70
N SER A 157 2.40 9.17 7.92
CA SER A 157 2.16 9.45 6.50
C SER A 157 0.69 9.69 6.22
N ILE A 158 0.41 10.54 5.23
CA ILE A 158 -0.93 10.88 4.75
C ILE A 158 -1.07 10.29 3.36
N ILE A 159 -2.01 9.37 3.18
CA ILE A 159 -2.18 8.62 1.94
C ILE A 159 -3.65 8.68 1.53
N GLY A 160 -3.93 9.24 0.36
CA GLY A 160 -5.26 9.24 -0.24
C GLY A 160 -5.16 8.87 -1.71
N THR A 161 -5.87 7.84 -2.13
CA THR A 161 -5.73 7.25 -3.47
C THR A 161 -7.08 6.72 -3.96
N GLY A 162 -7.11 6.07 -5.13
CA GLY A 162 -8.28 5.33 -5.59
C GLY A 162 -8.21 3.83 -5.32
N ASP A 163 -7.20 3.36 -4.57
CA ASP A 163 -7.05 1.96 -4.17
C ASP A 163 -6.49 1.85 -2.74
N ASP A 164 -5.75 0.79 -2.40
CA ASP A 164 -5.19 0.58 -1.05
C ASP A 164 -4.25 1.73 -0.65
N CYS A 165 -4.36 2.24 0.58
CA CYS A 165 -3.37 3.18 1.12
C CYS A 165 -2.02 2.47 1.29
N ILE A 166 -2.06 1.27 1.86
CA ILE A 166 -0.91 0.38 1.98
C ILE A 166 -1.38 -1.02 1.63
N SER A 167 -0.69 -1.68 0.70
CA SER A 167 -0.91 -3.08 0.33
C SER A 167 0.32 -3.94 0.64
N ILE A 168 0.10 -5.13 1.20
CA ILE A 168 1.14 -6.06 1.66
C ILE A 168 0.95 -7.39 0.92
N SER A 169 1.95 -7.80 0.15
CA SER A 169 1.92 -8.98 -0.71
C SER A 169 2.83 -10.10 -0.20
N ASP A 170 2.90 -11.18 -0.96
CA ASP A 170 3.62 -12.42 -0.63
C ASP A 170 5.08 -12.18 -0.23
N GLY A 171 5.60 -13.06 0.63
CA GLY A 171 6.97 -13.07 1.11
C GLY A 171 7.31 -11.90 2.04
N THR A 172 6.31 -11.19 2.55
CA THR A 172 6.49 -10.00 3.39
C THR A 172 6.33 -10.35 4.88
N SER A 173 7.27 -9.94 5.71
CA SER A 173 7.20 -10.20 7.15
C SER A 173 7.82 -9.11 8.02
N ASN A 174 7.45 -9.09 9.30
CA ASN A 174 7.93 -8.12 10.29
C ASN A 174 7.74 -6.66 9.83
N VAL A 175 6.48 -6.27 9.69
CA VAL A 175 6.07 -4.95 9.22
C VAL A 175 5.39 -4.18 10.35
N VAL A 176 5.84 -2.96 10.62
CA VAL A 176 5.20 -2.03 11.56
C VAL A 176 4.72 -0.78 10.85
N ILE A 177 3.42 -0.55 10.89
CA ILE A 177 2.74 0.61 10.32
C ILE A 177 2.13 1.41 11.48
N ASP A 178 2.46 2.69 11.59
CA ASP A 178 2.07 3.50 12.75
C ASP A 178 1.80 4.96 12.39
N GLY A 179 0.67 5.51 12.83
CA GLY A 179 0.37 6.93 12.63
C GLY A 179 -0.01 7.27 11.18
N ILE A 180 -0.85 6.46 10.53
CA ILE A 180 -1.27 6.68 9.13
C ILE A 180 -2.61 7.40 9.08
N THR A 181 -2.68 8.46 8.28
CA THR A 181 -3.94 9.03 7.82
C THR A 181 -4.24 8.48 6.44
N CYS A 182 -5.23 7.59 6.33
CA CYS A 182 -5.60 6.88 5.12
C CYS A 182 -6.98 7.32 4.64
N GLY A 183 -7.08 7.84 3.42
CA GLY A 183 -8.35 8.24 2.86
C GLY A 183 -8.27 9.29 1.77
N PRO A 184 -9.23 9.31 0.82
CA PRO A 184 -10.07 8.18 0.44
C PRO A 184 -9.21 7.00 -0.07
N GLY A 185 -9.82 5.84 -0.31
CA GLY A 185 -9.12 4.64 -0.80
C GLY A 185 -9.71 3.34 -0.24
N HIS A 186 -8.95 2.25 -0.29
CA HIS A 186 -9.40 0.91 0.12
C HIS A 186 -8.90 0.46 1.49
N GLY A 187 -8.18 1.33 2.21
CA GLY A 187 -7.65 1.02 3.55
C GLY A 187 -6.25 0.42 3.53
N ILE A 188 -5.93 -0.34 4.58
CA ILE A 188 -4.67 -1.07 4.70
C ILE A 188 -4.96 -2.56 4.48
N SER A 189 -4.37 -3.11 3.43
CA SER A 189 -4.69 -4.43 2.90
C SER A 189 -3.51 -5.39 2.94
N ILE A 190 -3.73 -6.61 3.41
CA ILE A 190 -2.91 -7.77 3.09
C ILE A 190 -3.54 -8.46 1.87
N GLY A 191 -2.78 -8.56 0.78
CA GLY A 191 -3.17 -9.18 -0.48
C GLY A 191 -3.69 -8.23 -1.57
N SER A 192 -4.23 -8.75 -2.67
CA SER A 192 -4.58 -10.16 -2.90
C SER A 192 -3.38 -11.12 -2.89
N LEU A 193 -3.59 -12.31 -2.34
CA LEU A 193 -2.60 -13.38 -2.26
C LEU A 193 -3.16 -14.66 -2.86
N GLY A 194 -2.28 -15.51 -3.40
CA GLY A 194 -2.67 -16.80 -3.97
C GLY A 194 -3.29 -16.71 -5.37
N GLU A 195 -3.08 -15.61 -6.09
CA GLU A 195 -3.43 -15.53 -7.51
C GLU A 195 -2.66 -16.60 -8.31
N ASP A 196 -3.21 -17.07 -9.42
CA ASP A 196 -2.60 -18.08 -10.30
C ASP A 196 -2.17 -19.39 -9.61
N GLN A 197 -2.93 -19.83 -8.60
CA GLN A 197 -2.64 -21.04 -7.80
C GLN A 197 -1.32 -20.97 -7.03
N SER A 198 -0.80 -19.77 -6.78
CA SER A 198 0.39 -19.59 -5.96
C SER A 198 0.12 -19.85 -4.48
N THR A 199 1.15 -20.33 -3.78
CA THR A 199 1.20 -20.28 -2.31
C THR A 199 1.74 -18.93 -1.88
N ALA A 200 1.28 -18.40 -0.75
CA ALA A 200 1.81 -17.16 -0.20
C ALA A 200 1.96 -17.21 1.31
N THR A 201 2.92 -16.46 1.85
CA THR A 201 3.13 -16.29 3.29
C THR A 201 3.30 -14.82 3.64
N VAL A 202 2.52 -14.36 4.62
CA VAL A 202 2.65 -13.03 5.24
C VAL A 202 2.53 -13.18 6.75
N GLU A 203 3.48 -12.64 7.52
CA GLU A 203 3.46 -12.79 8.98
C GLU A 203 4.01 -11.57 9.74
N LYS A 204 3.61 -11.43 11.01
CA LYS A 204 4.13 -10.40 11.92
C LYS A 204 3.86 -9.00 11.40
N ILE A 205 2.59 -8.69 11.17
CA ILE A 205 2.14 -7.39 10.67
C ILE A 205 1.48 -6.65 11.82
N SER A 206 1.99 -5.47 12.16
CA SER A 206 1.39 -4.60 13.17
C SER A 206 1.01 -3.27 12.56
N VAL A 207 -0.26 -2.91 12.66
CA VAL A 207 -0.80 -1.63 12.21
C VAL A 207 -1.43 -0.94 13.40
N SER A 208 -0.98 0.27 13.69
CA SER A 208 -1.44 1.00 14.87
C SER A 208 -1.66 2.49 14.63
N ASN A 209 -2.52 3.08 15.45
CA ASN A 209 -2.71 4.53 15.51
C ASN A 209 -3.08 5.17 14.17
N SER A 210 -4.05 4.58 13.47
CA SER A 210 -4.41 4.99 12.11
C SER A 210 -5.79 5.64 12.04
N TYR A 211 -5.84 6.77 11.35
CA TYR A 211 -7.07 7.48 11.03
C TYR A 211 -7.53 7.16 9.61
N PHE A 212 -8.77 6.72 9.45
CA PHE A 212 -9.38 6.40 8.18
C PHE A 212 -10.44 7.45 7.83
N PHE A 213 -10.49 7.93 6.60
CA PHE A 213 -11.58 8.82 6.19
C PHE A 213 -12.07 8.50 4.79
N ASN A 214 -13.38 8.25 4.67
CA ASN A 214 -14.02 7.88 3.41
C ASN A 214 -13.33 6.70 2.69
N THR A 215 -12.78 5.74 3.44
CA THR A 215 -12.17 4.53 2.87
C THR A 215 -13.22 3.45 2.67
N THR A 216 -13.00 2.46 1.80
CA THR A 216 -13.94 1.32 1.68
C THR A 216 -13.75 0.29 2.78
N ASN A 217 -12.54 0.22 3.36
CA ASN A 217 -12.18 -0.61 4.51
C ASN A 217 -11.16 0.17 5.37
N GLY A 218 -11.03 -0.21 6.64
CA GLY A 218 -9.91 0.14 7.50
C GLY A 218 -8.84 -0.95 7.47
N ALA A 219 -9.19 -2.14 7.99
CA ALA A 219 -8.37 -3.34 7.97
C ALA A 219 -8.89 -4.33 6.93
N ARG A 220 -8.01 -4.86 6.07
CA ARG A 220 -8.42 -5.79 5.02
C ARG A 220 -7.41 -6.93 4.81
N ILE A 221 -7.90 -8.15 4.65
CA ILE A 221 -7.17 -9.32 4.15
C ILE A 221 -7.93 -9.86 2.94
N LYS A 222 -7.21 -10.08 1.83
CA LYS A 222 -7.73 -10.60 0.56
C LYS A 222 -6.88 -11.79 0.13
N THR A 223 -7.50 -12.95 -0.02
CA THR A 223 -6.85 -14.14 -0.59
C THR A 223 -7.73 -14.76 -1.68
N CYS A 224 -7.09 -15.40 -2.66
CA CYS A 224 -7.73 -16.34 -3.55
C CYS A 224 -8.09 -17.60 -2.75
N GLN A 225 -9.39 -17.75 -2.49
CA GLN A 225 -9.94 -18.65 -1.48
C GLN A 225 -9.62 -20.14 -1.66
N GLU A 226 -9.17 -20.56 -2.84
CA GLU A 226 -8.92 -21.97 -3.17
C GLU A 226 -7.49 -22.42 -2.85
N ASN A 227 -6.57 -21.49 -2.58
CA ASN A 227 -5.13 -21.77 -2.52
C ASN A 227 -4.54 -21.72 -1.11
N ALA A 228 -3.41 -22.39 -0.89
CA ALA A 228 -2.74 -22.40 0.40
C ALA A 228 -2.01 -21.07 0.65
N VAL A 229 -2.67 -20.17 1.39
CA VAL A 229 -2.14 -18.87 1.79
C VAL A 229 -2.06 -18.81 3.31
N HIS A 230 -0.85 -18.66 3.84
CA HIS A 230 -0.60 -18.60 5.27
C HIS A 230 -0.48 -17.14 5.72
N ILE A 231 -1.35 -16.71 6.63
CA ILE A 231 -1.32 -15.38 7.22
C ILE A 231 -1.45 -15.51 8.74
N SER A 232 -0.49 -14.98 9.49
CA SER A 232 -0.44 -15.15 10.94
C SER A 232 0.23 -13.98 11.67
N ASP A 233 -0.09 -13.79 12.95
CA ASP A 233 0.42 -12.71 13.80
C ASP A 233 0.16 -11.33 13.15
N VAL A 234 -1.12 -11.00 13.03
CA VAL A 234 -1.59 -9.73 12.45
C VAL A 234 -2.31 -8.93 13.52
N LYS A 235 -1.82 -7.72 13.79
CA LYS A 235 -2.35 -6.84 14.83
C LYS A 235 -2.85 -5.54 14.23
N TYR A 236 -4.13 -5.25 14.41
CA TYR A 236 -4.75 -3.98 14.09
C TYR A 236 -5.14 -3.31 15.41
N ASN A 237 -4.53 -2.17 15.74
CA ASN A 237 -4.75 -1.51 17.02
C ASN A 237 -5.06 -0.02 16.86
N ASN A 238 -6.06 0.47 17.59
CA ASN A 238 -6.39 1.89 17.67
C ASN A 238 -6.65 2.49 16.29
N PHE A 239 -7.76 2.09 15.68
CA PHE A 239 -8.22 2.59 14.39
C PHE A 239 -9.40 3.52 14.64
N TRP A 240 -9.44 4.68 13.99
CA TRP A 240 -10.58 5.58 14.10
C TRP A 240 -10.95 6.24 12.77
N GLY A 241 -12.19 6.72 12.66
CA GLY A 241 -12.64 7.55 11.55
C GLY A 241 -13.81 6.96 10.78
N THR A 242 -13.84 7.07 9.44
CA THR A 242 -15.03 6.77 8.63
C THR A 242 -14.77 5.87 7.43
N SER A 243 -15.76 5.01 7.15
CA SER A 243 -15.85 4.15 5.97
C SER A 243 -16.98 4.59 5.05
N SER A 244 -16.76 4.50 3.74
CA SER A 244 -17.77 4.68 2.68
C SER A 244 -18.67 3.45 2.48
N LYS A 245 -18.34 2.34 3.16
CA LYS A 245 -19.07 1.07 3.13
C LYS A 245 -19.45 0.64 4.54
N ASN A 246 -20.43 -0.26 4.63
CA ASN A 246 -20.84 -0.83 5.93
C ASN A 246 -19.78 -1.78 6.50
N TYR A 247 -19.00 -2.45 5.65
CA TYR A 247 -17.91 -3.33 6.08
C TYR A 247 -16.62 -2.53 6.24
N ALA A 248 -16.26 -2.18 7.48
CA ALA A 248 -15.00 -1.49 7.75
C ALA A 248 -13.83 -2.47 7.94
N VAL A 249 -14.13 -3.74 8.23
CA VAL A 249 -13.12 -4.80 8.35
C VAL A 249 -13.53 -5.96 7.44
N THR A 250 -12.59 -6.41 6.62
CA THR A 250 -12.80 -7.58 5.74
C THR A 250 -11.62 -8.53 5.87
N LEU A 251 -11.82 -9.73 6.42
CA LEU A 251 -10.79 -10.73 6.67
C LEU A 251 -11.08 -11.99 5.84
N ASN A 252 -10.78 -11.92 4.53
CA ASN A 252 -11.06 -13.01 3.61
C ASN A 252 -9.83 -13.91 3.42
N CYS A 253 -9.72 -14.92 4.28
CA CYS A 253 -8.65 -15.91 4.24
C CYS A 253 -8.97 -17.08 3.29
N SER A 254 -7.97 -17.93 3.05
CA SER A 254 -8.13 -19.12 2.23
C SER A 254 -9.12 -20.07 2.90
N LYS A 255 -9.93 -20.79 2.11
CA LYS A 255 -10.84 -21.82 2.64
C LYS A 255 -10.10 -23.07 3.12
N THR A 256 -8.87 -23.30 2.64
CA THR A 256 -8.07 -24.48 2.94
C THR A 256 -7.00 -24.22 4.00
N VAL A 257 -6.53 -22.97 4.11
CA VAL A 257 -5.57 -22.52 5.12
C VAL A 257 -6.12 -21.28 5.82
N ALA A 258 -6.35 -21.40 7.13
CA ALA A 258 -6.90 -20.30 7.91
C ALA A 258 -5.87 -19.19 8.15
N CYS A 259 -6.34 -17.94 8.30
CA CYS A 259 -5.51 -16.96 8.98
C CYS A 259 -5.63 -17.16 10.49
N THR A 260 -4.52 -17.09 11.22
CA THR A 260 -4.48 -17.28 12.68
C THR A 260 -3.84 -16.09 13.38
N ASP A 261 -3.99 -16.00 14.70
CA ASP A 261 -3.38 -14.98 15.55
C ASP A 261 -3.64 -13.54 15.05
N ILE A 262 -4.88 -13.30 14.62
CA ILE A 262 -5.37 -11.97 14.29
C ILE A 262 -5.86 -11.28 15.57
N HIS A 263 -5.31 -10.12 15.89
CA HIS A 263 -5.77 -9.32 17.03
C HIS A 263 -6.28 -7.97 16.55
N LEU A 264 -7.54 -7.65 16.87
CA LEU A 264 -8.16 -6.35 16.60
C LEU A 264 -8.52 -5.65 17.92
N THR A 265 -7.84 -4.55 18.22
CA THR A 265 -8.03 -3.82 19.47
C THR A 265 -8.41 -2.38 19.18
N ASN A 266 -9.45 -1.87 19.85
CA ASN A 266 -9.88 -0.46 19.71
C ASN A 266 -10.17 -0.04 18.26
N ILE A 267 -11.08 -0.73 17.58
CA ILE A 267 -11.51 -0.44 16.21
C ILE A 267 -12.77 0.43 16.22
N ASN A 268 -12.58 1.73 15.97
CA ASN A 268 -13.60 2.76 16.03
C ASN A 268 -13.84 3.42 14.64
N ILE A 269 -14.27 2.63 13.67
CA ILE A 269 -14.62 3.13 12.33
C ILE A 269 -16.13 3.17 12.18
N THR A 270 -16.70 4.33 11.88
CA THR A 270 -18.13 4.50 11.62
C THR A 270 -18.40 4.56 10.12
N THR A 271 -19.64 4.34 9.69
CA THR A 271 -19.99 4.52 8.27
C THR A 271 -20.45 5.95 8.01
N VAL A 272 -20.16 6.48 6.82
CA VAL A 272 -20.69 7.77 6.36
C VAL A 272 -22.15 7.66 5.90
N ALA A 273 -22.70 6.45 5.81
CA ALA A 273 -24.10 6.22 5.43
C ALA A 273 -25.03 6.58 6.59
N SER A 274 -26.04 7.42 6.31
CA SER A 274 -26.89 8.10 7.29
C SER A 274 -27.90 7.24 8.08
N SER A 275 -27.82 5.91 7.99
CA SER A 275 -28.80 4.98 8.59
C SER A 275 -28.21 3.88 9.48
N VAL A 276 -26.89 3.78 9.59
CA VAL A 276 -26.22 2.79 10.45
C VAL A 276 -25.11 3.50 11.22
N GLU A 277 -25.13 3.48 12.56
CA GLU A 277 -24.06 4.10 13.34
C GLU A 277 -22.81 3.21 13.40
N ASN A 278 -23.00 1.89 13.41
CA ASN A 278 -21.93 0.90 13.52
C ASN A 278 -21.53 0.32 12.16
N THR A 279 -20.26 -0.04 12.03
CA THR A 279 -19.79 -0.83 10.88
C THR A 279 -19.79 -2.32 11.21
N GLU A 280 -19.67 -3.15 10.19
CA GLU A 280 -19.61 -4.61 10.30
C GLU A 280 -18.23 -5.12 9.89
N ALA A 281 -17.87 -6.30 10.39
CA ALA A 281 -16.78 -7.10 9.86
C ALA A 281 -17.31 -8.23 8.97
N ALA A 282 -16.59 -8.54 7.90
CA ALA A 282 -16.81 -9.75 7.12
C ALA A 282 -15.58 -10.64 7.24
N CYS A 283 -15.74 -11.91 7.59
CA CYS A 283 -14.64 -12.83 7.83
C CYS A 283 -14.88 -14.16 7.13
N ILE A 284 -13.81 -14.76 6.60
CA ILE A 284 -13.82 -16.11 6.03
C ILE A 284 -12.55 -16.81 6.54
N ASN A 285 -12.72 -17.91 7.26
CA ASN A 285 -11.63 -18.75 7.79
C ASN A 285 -10.54 -17.95 8.53
N ALA A 286 -10.96 -16.98 9.35
CA ALA A 286 -10.10 -16.08 10.11
C ALA A 286 -10.29 -16.34 11.60
N TYR A 287 -9.17 -16.55 12.31
CA TYR A 287 -9.16 -16.86 13.74
C TYR A 287 -8.31 -15.86 14.51
N GLY A 288 -8.79 -15.47 15.67
CA GLY A 288 -8.20 -14.41 16.46
C GLY A 288 -9.11 -13.88 17.56
N GLU A 289 -8.75 -12.71 18.06
CA GLU A 289 -9.44 -12.03 19.15
C GLU A 289 -9.73 -10.57 18.78
N ALA A 290 -10.87 -10.07 19.26
CA ALA A 290 -11.22 -8.66 19.17
C ALA A 290 -11.61 -8.12 20.54
N ASP A 291 -11.00 -7.00 20.95
CA ASP A 291 -11.19 -6.43 22.29
C ASP A 291 -11.14 -4.88 22.30
N GLY A 292 -11.35 -4.32 23.50
CA GLY A 292 -11.38 -2.88 23.72
C GLY A 292 -12.65 -2.22 23.18
N TYR A 293 -12.52 -0.97 22.72
CA TYR A 293 -13.65 -0.19 22.20
C TYR A 293 -13.89 -0.48 20.72
N LEU A 294 -15.00 -1.15 20.39
CA LEU A 294 -15.34 -1.58 19.04
C LEU A 294 -16.66 -0.93 18.57
N ASN A 295 -16.58 -0.04 17.58
CA ASN A 295 -17.76 0.43 16.81
C ASN A 295 -17.96 -0.36 15.51
N THR A 296 -17.15 -1.40 15.33
CA THR A 296 -17.31 -2.41 14.28
C THR A 296 -17.72 -3.72 14.92
N ASN A 297 -18.82 -4.33 14.45
CA ASN A 297 -19.25 -5.64 14.92
C ASN A 297 -18.31 -6.75 14.40
N MET A 298 -17.61 -7.41 15.32
CA MET A 298 -16.59 -8.44 15.03
C MET A 298 -17.09 -9.89 15.17
N SER A 299 -18.40 -10.12 15.17
CA SER A 299 -19.00 -11.45 15.41
C SER A 299 -18.54 -12.56 14.45
N CYS A 300 -17.96 -12.23 13.30
CA CYS A 300 -17.43 -13.20 12.34
C CYS A 300 -16.02 -13.72 12.66
N LEU A 301 -15.28 -13.08 13.56
CA LEU A 301 -13.93 -13.52 13.92
C LEU A 301 -14.04 -14.66 14.94
N HIS A 302 -13.48 -15.82 14.58
CA HIS A 302 -13.55 -16.99 15.44
C HIS A 302 -12.40 -17.02 16.44
N TYR A 303 -12.68 -17.40 17.68
CA TYR A 303 -11.62 -17.59 18.68
C TYR A 303 -10.67 -18.73 18.25
N SER A 304 -9.36 -18.56 18.43
CA SER A 304 -8.40 -19.63 18.18
C SER A 304 -8.41 -20.64 19.33
N GLU A 305 -9.41 -21.54 19.37
CA GLU A 305 -9.17 -22.83 20.01
C GLU A 305 -8.28 -23.65 19.07
N ILE A 306 -6.96 -23.42 19.15
CA ILE A 306 -5.99 -24.38 18.62
C ILE A 306 -6.21 -25.65 19.44
N LYS A 307 -6.86 -26.65 18.85
CA LYS A 307 -6.76 -28.02 19.36
C LYS A 307 -5.37 -28.51 18.98
N ASP A 308 -4.53 -28.61 20.02
CA ASP A 308 -3.22 -29.27 20.01
C ASP A 308 -3.21 -30.59 19.21
#